data_AF-A0A090I7H4-F1
#
_entry.id   AF-A0A090I7H4-F1
#
_cell.length_a   1.000
_cell.length_b   1.000
_cell.length_c   1.000
_cell.angle_alpha   90.00
_cell.angle_beta   90.00
_cell.angle_gamma   90.00
#
_symmetry.space_group_name_H-M   'P 1'
#
loop_
_entity.id
_entity.type
_entity.pdbx_description
1 polymer ?
#
loop_
_entity_poly.entity_id
_entity_poly.type
_entity_poly.pdbx_seq_one_letter_code
_entity_poly.pdbx_strand_id
1 'polypeptide(L)'
;MNPYLEILRPGNAVMAVIAIFLMAIISGKFTFEVLMAAVVVFLVTGAGNSINDYFDHKIDAINKPQRPIPSGRISLKGALVYSISLFAVGIIIAFAINLLLGIIALSSSLLMIYYAQDLKTKCLIGNLSISFLTGLCFVFGGIAVEQIAVSIYLGFYAFLMTMAREIVKDMEDQEGDKEEGATTLPIVYGNRISSLLAALFMIIASVTSPILYFMGVFSVFYLPVLFLAIVIFLYSAMSILKDQSMENSGKISKRIKLGMAITFVAFAVGSPFLWSLLVK
;
A
#
# COMPACT_ATOMS: atom_id res chain seq x y z
N MET A 1 -20.59 -6.78 13.62
CA MET A 1 -19.11 -6.75 13.62
C MET A 1 -18.64 -5.76 14.67
N ASN A 2 -17.57 -6.05 15.43
CA ASN A 2 -17.03 -5.10 16.40
C ASN A 2 -16.56 -3.83 15.67
N PRO A 3 -17.08 -2.64 16.00
CA PRO A 3 -16.78 -1.43 15.24
C PRO A 3 -15.30 -1.03 15.33
N TYR A 4 -14.60 -1.38 16.41
CA TYR A 4 -13.16 -1.12 16.57
C TYR A 4 -12.27 -2.03 15.72
N LEU A 5 -12.77 -3.19 15.27
CA LEU A 5 -12.09 -4.01 14.27
C LEU A 5 -12.43 -3.52 12.86
N GLU A 6 -13.68 -3.11 12.63
CA GLU A 6 -14.14 -2.58 11.35
C GLU A 6 -13.35 -1.33 10.93
N ILE A 7 -13.16 -0.39 11.85
CA ILE A 7 -12.46 0.89 11.58
C ILE A 7 -10.98 0.70 11.21
N LEU A 8 -10.35 -0.41 11.63
CA LEU A 8 -8.97 -0.74 11.23
C LEU A 8 -8.86 -1.17 9.77
N ARG A 9 -9.98 -1.51 9.13
CA ARG A 9 -10.02 -2.11 7.78
C ARG A 9 -9.05 -3.30 7.68
N PRO A 10 -9.33 -4.43 8.38
CA PRO A 10 -8.35 -5.49 8.60
C PRO A 10 -7.79 -6.08 7.30
N GLY A 11 -8.58 -6.12 6.22
CA GLY A 11 -8.08 -6.52 4.90
C GLY A 11 -6.96 -5.62 4.38
N ASN A 12 -7.01 -4.30 4.62
CA ASN A 12 -5.94 -3.36 4.25
C ASN A 12 -4.69 -3.58 5.12
N ALA A 13 -4.88 -3.68 6.44
CA ALA A 13 -3.78 -3.92 7.37
C ALA A 13 -3.07 -5.26 7.11
N VAL A 14 -3.82 -6.32 6.82
CA VAL A 14 -3.25 -7.64 6.44
C VAL A 14 -2.46 -7.56 5.15
N MET A 15 -2.92 -6.80 4.14
CA MET A 15 -2.16 -6.60 2.90
C MET A 15 -0.80 -5.92 3.15
N ALA A 16 -0.72 -4.97 4.08
CA ALA A 16 0.54 -4.35 4.49
C ALA A 16 1.45 -5.35 5.22
N VAL A 17 0.88 -6.18 6.10
CA VAL A 17 1.59 -7.23 6.84
C VAL A 17 2.20 -8.29 5.91
N ILE A 18 1.56 -8.61 4.77
CA ILE A 18 2.10 -9.54 3.78
C ILE A 18 3.50 -9.10 3.32
N ALA A 19 3.79 -7.81 3.20
CA ALA A 19 5.12 -7.34 2.82
C ALA A 19 6.22 -7.80 3.81
N ILE A 20 5.91 -7.83 5.12
CA ILE A 20 6.83 -8.29 6.16
C ILE A 20 7.09 -9.79 6.04
N PHE A 21 6.03 -10.57 5.86
CA PHE A 21 6.18 -12.02 5.69
C PHE A 21 6.82 -12.41 4.36
N LEU A 22 6.64 -11.62 3.29
CA LEU A 22 7.40 -11.83 2.06
C LEU A 22 8.88 -11.62 2.29
N MET A 23 9.30 -10.60 3.04
CA MET A 23 10.72 -10.43 3.40
C MET A 23 11.24 -11.59 4.26
N ALA A 24 10.43 -12.11 5.18
CA ALA A 24 10.76 -13.31 5.97
C ALA A 24 10.94 -14.55 5.07
N ILE A 25 10.02 -14.78 4.14
CA ILE A 25 10.06 -15.87 3.17
C ILE A 25 11.28 -15.74 2.26
N ILE A 26 11.61 -14.54 1.77
CA ILE A 26 12.75 -14.32 0.88
C ILE A 26 14.08 -14.56 1.60
N SER A 27 14.18 -14.10 2.85
CA SER A 27 15.38 -14.24 3.66
C SER A 27 15.55 -15.61 4.32
N GLY A 28 14.45 -16.38 4.46
CA GLY A 28 14.41 -17.59 5.27
C GLY A 28 14.46 -17.35 6.78
N LYS A 29 14.31 -16.09 7.24
CA LYS A 29 14.36 -15.72 8.66
C LYS A 29 12.96 -15.53 9.22
N PHE A 30 12.57 -16.37 10.17
CA PHE A 30 11.30 -16.30 10.90
C PHE A 30 11.57 -16.14 12.40
N THR A 31 11.89 -14.92 12.82
CA THR A 31 12.22 -14.61 14.22
C THR A 31 11.07 -13.94 14.95
N PHE A 32 11.20 -13.78 16.27
CA PHE A 32 10.22 -13.06 17.07
C PHE A 32 10.13 -11.58 16.65
N GLU A 33 11.25 -10.97 16.27
CA GLU A 33 11.32 -9.60 15.76
C GLU A 33 10.51 -9.42 14.48
N VAL A 34 10.52 -10.41 13.57
CA VAL A 34 9.69 -10.40 12.36
C VAL A 34 8.20 -10.43 12.70
N LEU A 35 7.81 -11.26 13.66
CA LEU A 35 6.43 -11.32 14.13
C LEU A 35 6.01 -9.98 14.78
N MET A 36 6.86 -9.40 15.62
CA MET A 36 6.60 -8.10 16.22
C MET A 36 6.57 -6.98 15.17
N ALA A 37 7.41 -7.04 14.15
CA ALA A 37 7.38 -6.11 13.01
C ALA A 37 6.05 -6.20 12.24
N ALA A 38 5.52 -7.40 12.03
CA ALA A 38 4.19 -7.60 11.45
C ALA A 38 3.09 -7.00 12.33
N VAL A 39 3.18 -7.16 13.66
CA VAL A 39 2.25 -6.53 14.61
C VAL A 39 2.33 -5.00 14.52
N VAL A 40 3.54 -4.42 14.48
CA VAL A 40 3.73 -2.97 14.31
C VAL A 40 3.03 -2.49 13.04
N VAL A 41 3.29 -3.12 11.89
CA VAL A 41 2.68 -2.71 10.62
C VAL A 41 1.17 -2.81 10.68
N PHE A 42 0.62 -3.89 11.25
CA PHE A 42 -0.82 -4.02 11.43
C PHE A 42 -1.41 -2.88 12.27
N LEU A 43 -0.79 -2.57 13.41
CA LEU A 43 -1.24 -1.51 14.32
C LEU A 43 -1.15 -0.12 13.67
N VAL A 44 -0.02 0.21 13.05
CA VAL A 44 0.22 1.51 12.42
C VAL A 44 -0.67 1.70 11.19
N THR A 45 -0.83 0.69 10.34
CA THR A 45 -1.78 0.75 9.21
C THR A 45 -3.22 0.86 9.69
N GLY A 46 -3.61 0.11 10.72
CA GLY A 46 -4.94 0.21 11.33
C GLY A 46 -5.21 1.58 11.95
N ALA A 47 -4.22 2.15 12.64
CA ALA A 47 -4.27 3.51 13.18
C ALA A 47 -4.43 4.55 12.07
N GLY A 48 -3.70 4.39 10.95
CA GLY A 48 -3.82 5.18 9.72
C GLY A 48 -5.23 5.14 9.13
N ASN A 49 -5.84 3.96 9.05
CA ASN A 49 -7.22 3.83 8.59
C ASN A 49 -8.20 4.53 9.55
N SER A 50 -7.99 4.41 10.86
CA SER A 50 -8.84 5.05 11.87
C SER A 50 -8.71 6.57 11.92
N ILE A 51 -7.50 7.13 11.74
CA ILE A 51 -7.32 8.58 11.67
C ILE A 51 -7.90 9.14 10.37
N ASN A 52 -7.82 8.38 9.28
CA ASN A 52 -8.47 8.76 8.04
C ASN A 52 -9.99 8.88 8.19
N ASP A 53 -10.65 7.88 8.79
CA ASP A 53 -12.09 7.94 9.07
C ASP A 53 -12.44 9.09 10.03
N TYR A 54 -11.57 9.43 10.99
CA TYR A 54 -11.75 10.58 11.87
C TYR A 54 -11.83 11.90 11.09
N PHE A 55 -10.91 12.14 10.14
CA PHE A 55 -10.95 13.34 9.31
C PHE A 55 -12.10 13.31 8.29
N ASP A 56 -12.46 12.11 7.80
CA ASP A 56 -13.54 11.92 6.81
C ASP A 56 -14.95 11.85 7.39
N HIS A 57 -15.15 11.93 8.71
CA HIS A 57 -16.45 11.66 9.34
C HIS A 57 -17.64 12.44 8.74
N LYS A 58 -17.45 13.68 8.27
CA LYS A 58 -18.51 14.47 7.63
C LYS A 58 -18.84 13.97 6.23
N ILE A 59 -17.80 13.68 5.45
CA ILE A 59 -17.90 13.13 4.10
C ILE A 59 -18.55 11.74 4.17
N ASP A 60 -18.05 10.90 5.07
CA ASP A 60 -18.56 9.55 5.28
C ASP A 60 -20.00 9.55 5.82
N ALA A 61 -20.47 10.59 6.50
CA ALA A 61 -21.88 10.69 6.90
C ALA A 61 -22.84 10.79 5.72
N ILE A 62 -22.37 11.31 4.57
CA ILE A 62 -23.13 11.40 3.33
C ILE A 62 -22.89 10.12 2.50
N ASN A 63 -21.63 9.79 2.26
CA ASN A 63 -21.25 8.77 1.29
C ASN A 63 -21.34 7.33 1.84
N LYS A 64 -21.07 7.16 3.15
CA LYS A 64 -20.92 5.85 3.81
C LYS A 64 -21.48 5.89 5.24
N PRO A 65 -22.77 6.25 5.44
CA PRO A 65 -23.37 6.48 6.76
C PRO A 65 -23.27 5.26 7.69
N GLN A 66 -23.13 4.05 7.13
CA GLN A 66 -22.92 2.81 7.86
C GLN A 66 -21.58 2.70 8.58
N ARG A 67 -20.57 3.53 8.25
CA ARG A 67 -19.23 3.45 8.87
C ARG A 67 -19.26 3.67 10.38
N PRO A 68 -18.27 3.17 11.14
CA PRO A 68 -18.30 3.21 12.60
C PRO A 68 -18.51 4.61 13.22
N ILE A 69 -17.85 5.66 12.68
CA ILE A 69 -17.99 7.03 13.21
C ILE A 69 -19.33 7.66 12.80
N PRO A 70 -19.73 7.73 11.52
CA PRO A 70 -21.00 8.36 11.15
C PRO A 70 -22.24 7.65 11.69
N SER A 71 -22.20 6.31 11.84
CA SER A 71 -23.30 5.54 12.43
C SER A 71 -23.41 5.70 13.96
N GLY A 72 -22.51 6.43 14.60
CA GLY A 72 -22.47 6.64 16.05
C GLY A 72 -21.99 5.42 16.86
N ARG A 73 -21.59 4.32 16.20
CA ARG A 73 -21.04 3.13 16.88
C ARG A 73 -19.69 3.38 17.55
N ILE A 74 -18.96 4.40 17.11
CA ILE A 74 -17.77 4.96 17.77
C ILE A 74 -17.91 6.48 17.80
N SER A 75 -17.70 7.10 18.95
CA SER A 75 -17.66 8.57 19.04
C SER A 75 -16.42 9.13 18.33
N LEU A 76 -16.50 10.34 17.79
CA LEU A 76 -15.38 11.00 17.11
C LEU A 76 -14.12 11.07 18.00
N LYS A 77 -14.28 11.45 19.29
CA LYS A 77 -13.20 11.46 20.27
C LYS A 77 -12.67 10.04 20.56
N GLY A 78 -13.55 9.05 20.64
CA GLY A 78 -13.17 7.65 20.83
C GLY A 78 -12.30 7.11 19.69
N ALA A 79 -12.67 7.42 18.45
CA ALA A 79 -11.89 7.04 17.27
C ALA A 79 -10.50 7.69 17.25
N LEU A 80 -10.40 8.97 17.64
CA LEU A 80 -9.13 9.68 17.75
C LEU A 80 -8.22 9.05 18.81
N VAL A 81 -8.73 8.85 20.03
CA VAL A 81 -7.97 8.24 21.13
C VAL A 81 -7.52 6.83 20.75
N TYR A 82 -8.38 6.05 20.10
CA TYR A 82 -8.06 4.72 19.63
C TYR A 82 -6.93 4.74 18.61
N SER A 83 -7.03 5.57 17.56
CA SER A 83 -5.99 5.71 16.54
C SER A 83 -4.64 6.12 17.14
N ILE A 84 -4.61 7.16 17.98
CA ILE A 84 -3.38 7.64 18.62
C ILE A 84 -2.78 6.58 19.55
N SER A 85 -3.61 5.82 20.27
CA SER A 85 -3.13 4.72 21.12
C SER A 85 -2.48 3.61 20.29
N LEU A 86 -3.07 3.24 19.14
CA LEU A 86 -2.50 2.24 18.24
C LEU A 86 -1.17 2.69 17.64
N PHE A 87 -1.07 3.96 17.21
CA PHE A 87 0.21 4.54 16.77
C PHE A 87 1.25 4.47 17.88
N ALA A 88 0.91 4.93 19.10
CA ALA A 88 1.83 4.92 20.23
C ALA A 88 2.34 3.50 20.56
N VAL A 89 1.45 2.52 20.65
CA VAL A 89 1.82 1.13 20.90
C VAL A 89 2.70 0.58 19.77
N GLY A 90 2.33 0.79 18.50
CA GLY A 90 3.13 0.36 17.36
C GLY A 90 4.53 0.98 17.35
N ILE A 91 4.65 2.27 17.64
CA ILE A 91 5.94 2.98 17.71
C ILE A 91 6.80 2.46 18.86
N ILE A 92 6.24 2.27 20.06
CA ILE A 92 6.98 1.74 21.22
C ILE A 92 7.53 0.35 20.91
N ILE A 93 6.71 -0.53 20.33
CA ILE A 93 7.16 -1.87 19.91
C ILE A 93 8.28 -1.74 18.86
N ALA A 94 8.13 -0.86 17.88
CA ALA A 94 9.14 -0.67 16.83
C ALA A 94 10.50 -0.23 17.40
N PHE A 95 10.53 0.71 18.34
CA PHE A 95 11.77 1.12 19.02
C PHE A 95 12.38 0.00 19.87
N ALA A 96 11.54 -0.86 20.46
CA ALA A 96 12.00 -2.02 21.22
C ALA A 96 12.64 -3.10 20.33
N ILE A 97 12.25 -3.19 19.06
CA ILE A 97 12.89 -4.08 18.07
C ILE A 97 14.21 -3.47 17.59
N ASN A 98 14.17 -2.22 17.10
CA ASN A 98 15.31 -1.57 16.47
C ASN A 98 15.09 -0.05 16.37
N LEU A 99 16.15 0.74 16.60
CA LEU A 99 16.08 2.22 16.52
C LEU A 99 15.54 2.74 15.18
N LEU A 100 16.02 2.18 14.06
CA LEU A 100 15.60 2.58 12.72
C LEU A 100 14.14 2.22 12.44
N LEU A 101 13.67 1.05 12.90
CA LEU A 101 12.25 0.68 12.80
C LEU A 101 11.37 1.64 13.59
N GLY A 102 11.79 2.04 14.79
CA GLY A 102 11.12 3.06 15.59
C GLY A 102 10.99 4.41 14.87
N ILE A 103 12.08 4.88 14.25
CA ILE A 103 12.08 6.12 13.45
C ILE A 103 11.14 6.02 12.24
N ILE A 104 11.16 4.89 11.53
CA ILE A 104 10.27 4.65 10.38
C ILE A 104 8.81 4.61 10.84
N ALA A 105 8.49 3.92 11.92
CA ALA A 105 7.13 3.85 12.45
C ALA A 105 6.62 5.24 12.88
N LEU A 106 7.46 6.02 13.58
CA LEU A 106 7.13 7.38 14.02
C LEU A 106 6.89 8.31 12.83
N SER A 107 7.85 8.39 11.90
CA SER A 107 7.72 9.26 10.71
C SER A 107 6.54 8.85 9.82
N SER A 108 6.30 7.55 9.66
CA SER A 108 5.15 7.03 8.92
C SER A 108 3.83 7.39 9.58
N SER A 109 3.76 7.33 10.92
CA SER A 109 2.56 7.72 11.70
C SER A 109 2.27 9.21 11.53
N LEU A 110 3.28 10.07 11.62
CA LEU A 110 3.15 11.52 11.39
C LEU A 110 2.70 11.81 9.95
N LEU A 111 3.28 11.13 8.96
CA LEU A 111 2.89 11.28 7.57
C LEU A 111 1.45 10.82 7.32
N MET A 112 1.00 9.72 7.94
CA MET A 112 -0.38 9.24 7.83
C MET A 112 -1.39 10.24 8.42
N ILE A 113 -1.07 10.86 9.56
CA ILE A 113 -1.91 11.90 10.16
C ILE A 113 -1.99 13.12 9.23
N TYR A 114 -0.83 13.62 8.77
CA TYR A 114 -0.79 14.77 7.88
C TYR A 114 -1.44 14.49 6.51
N TYR A 115 -1.30 13.25 6.02
CA TYR A 115 -1.98 12.80 4.81
C TYR A 115 -3.50 12.86 4.95
N ALA A 116 -4.03 12.28 6.03
CA ALA A 116 -5.46 12.20 6.29
C ALA A 116 -6.10 13.58 6.47
N GLN A 117 -5.35 14.51 7.06
CA GLN A 117 -5.77 15.89 7.28
C GLN A 117 -5.73 16.72 6.00
N ASP A 118 -4.59 16.74 5.28
CA ASP A 118 -4.30 17.80 4.31
C ASP A 118 -3.74 17.33 2.96
N LEU A 119 -3.12 16.15 2.84
CA LEU A 119 -2.43 15.77 1.60
C LEU A 119 -3.30 14.98 0.63
N LYS A 120 -4.28 14.21 1.12
CA LYS A 120 -5.07 13.30 0.27
C LYS A 120 -5.84 14.00 -0.85
N THR A 121 -6.21 15.26 -0.66
CA THR A 121 -6.94 16.07 -1.65
C THR A 121 -6.03 16.89 -2.56
N LYS A 122 -4.70 16.73 -2.47
CA LYS A 122 -3.72 17.55 -3.19
C LYS A 122 -3.03 16.79 -4.33
N CYS A 123 -2.84 17.48 -5.45
CA CYS A 123 -2.18 16.96 -6.65
C CYS A 123 -0.87 16.25 -6.33
N LEU A 124 -0.76 14.96 -6.68
CA LEU A 124 0.41 14.09 -6.57
C LEU A 124 0.95 13.83 -5.16
N ILE A 125 0.96 14.81 -4.25
CA ILE A 125 1.55 14.66 -2.93
C ILE A 125 0.79 13.65 -2.08
N GLY A 126 -0.54 13.57 -2.22
CA GLY A 126 -1.35 12.52 -1.61
C GLY A 126 -0.96 11.13 -2.13
N ASN A 127 -0.92 10.97 -3.46
CA ASN A 127 -0.55 9.71 -4.11
C ASN A 127 0.88 9.29 -3.74
N LEU A 128 1.83 10.23 -3.74
CA LEU A 128 3.23 10.02 -3.35
C LEU A 128 3.34 9.56 -1.90
N SER A 129 2.56 10.15 -0.98
CA SER A 129 2.58 9.80 0.44
C SER A 129 2.14 8.35 0.66
N ILE A 130 1.01 7.94 0.12
CA ILE A 130 0.51 6.56 0.28
C ILE A 130 1.39 5.54 -0.45
N SER A 131 1.92 5.90 -1.61
CA SER A 131 2.84 5.03 -2.34
C SER A 131 4.15 4.85 -1.60
N PHE A 132 4.68 5.91 -0.99
CA PHE A 132 5.89 5.86 -0.17
C PHE A 132 5.68 5.01 1.08
N LEU A 133 4.57 5.20 1.79
CA LEU A 133 4.19 4.38 2.95
C LEU A 133 4.03 2.89 2.59
N THR A 134 3.47 2.60 1.41
CA THR A 134 3.33 1.23 0.91
C THR A 134 4.68 0.60 0.60
N GLY A 135 5.59 1.34 -0.05
CA GLY A 135 6.96 0.89 -0.28
C GLY A 135 7.74 0.68 1.02
N LEU A 136 7.55 1.56 2.00
CA LEU A 136 8.18 1.45 3.32
C LEU A 136 7.79 0.18 4.08
N CYS A 137 6.64 -0.44 3.80
CA CYS A 137 6.28 -1.72 4.42
C CYS A 137 7.31 -2.82 4.06
N PHE A 138 7.80 -2.86 2.82
CA PHE A 138 8.87 -3.79 2.45
C PHE A 138 10.18 -3.45 3.15
N VAL A 139 10.56 -2.16 3.18
CA VAL A 139 11.79 -1.70 3.86
C VAL A 139 11.77 -2.04 5.35
N PHE A 140 10.62 -1.86 5.99
CA PHE A 140 10.40 -2.23 7.40
C PHE A 140 10.66 -3.73 7.62
N GLY A 141 10.10 -4.59 6.75
CA GLY A 141 10.36 -6.02 6.78
C GLY A 141 11.82 -6.38 6.48
N GLY A 142 12.44 -5.66 5.55
CA GLY A 142 13.83 -5.83 5.17
C GLY A 142 14.81 -5.54 6.29
N ILE A 143 14.56 -4.49 7.07
CA ILE A 143 15.36 -4.20 8.27
C ILE A 143 15.18 -5.32 9.30
N ALA A 144 13.95 -5.79 9.52
CA ALA A 144 13.67 -6.87 10.48
C ALA A 144 14.34 -8.21 10.13
N VAL A 145 14.66 -8.46 8.86
CA VAL A 145 15.36 -9.67 8.39
C VAL A 145 16.81 -9.41 7.93
N GLU A 146 17.30 -8.18 8.10
CA GLU A 146 18.64 -7.73 7.66
C GLU A 146 18.89 -7.84 6.14
N GLN A 147 17.86 -7.67 5.32
CA GLN A 147 17.90 -7.65 3.85
C GLN A 147 17.49 -6.29 3.28
N ILE A 148 18.17 -5.22 3.73
CA ILE A 148 17.81 -3.84 3.39
C ILE A 148 17.86 -3.60 1.87
N ALA A 149 18.92 -4.02 1.20
CA ALA A 149 19.08 -3.78 -0.24
C ALA A 149 17.92 -4.38 -1.05
N VAL A 150 17.61 -5.66 -0.84
CA VAL A 150 16.49 -6.35 -1.51
C VAL A 150 15.16 -5.64 -1.21
N SER A 151 14.94 -5.26 0.05
CA SER A 151 13.70 -4.61 0.45
C SER A 151 13.48 -3.23 -0.17
N ILE A 152 14.55 -2.49 -0.48
CA ILE A 152 14.45 -1.20 -1.18
C ILE A 152 13.94 -1.42 -2.61
N TYR A 153 14.43 -2.44 -3.32
CA TYR A 153 13.94 -2.75 -4.67
C TYR A 153 12.47 -3.18 -4.66
N LEU A 154 12.08 -4.06 -3.73
CA LEU A 154 10.69 -4.50 -3.59
C LEU A 154 9.77 -3.35 -3.16
N GLY A 155 10.24 -2.50 -2.23
CA GLY A 155 9.54 -1.29 -1.81
C GLY A 155 9.39 -0.28 -2.93
N PHE A 156 10.41 -0.10 -3.78
CA PHE A 156 10.34 0.75 -4.96
C PHE A 156 9.32 0.23 -5.97
N TYR A 157 9.25 -1.08 -6.21
CA TYR A 157 8.21 -1.65 -7.06
C TYR A 157 6.80 -1.44 -6.48
N ALA A 158 6.63 -1.67 -5.18
CA ALA A 158 5.37 -1.41 -4.48
C ALA A 158 4.97 0.07 -4.55
N PHE A 159 5.94 0.98 -4.44
CA PHE A 159 5.75 2.42 -4.65
C PHE A 159 5.24 2.71 -6.06
N LEU A 160 5.91 2.23 -7.12
CA LEU A 160 5.52 2.51 -8.51
C LEU A 160 4.09 2.02 -8.80
N MET A 161 3.75 0.81 -8.36
CA MET A 161 2.42 0.25 -8.60
C MET A 161 1.33 0.93 -7.80
N THR A 162 1.64 1.34 -6.57
CA THR A 162 0.71 2.14 -5.76
C THR A 162 0.51 3.52 -6.37
N MET A 163 1.57 4.15 -6.89
CA MET A 163 1.48 5.43 -7.60
C MET A 163 0.54 5.32 -8.81
N ALA A 164 0.76 4.31 -9.65
CA ALA A 164 -0.10 4.07 -10.80
C ALA A 164 -1.57 3.88 -10.37
N ARG A 165 -1.80 3.04 -9.35
CA ARG A 165 -3.14 2.73 -8.87
C ARG A 165 -3.86 3.94 -8.28
N GLU A 166 -3.18 4.72 -7.45
CA GLU A 166 -3.78 5.90 -6.82
C GLU A 166 -4.13 6.96 -7.85
N ILE A 167 -3.28 7.18 -8.88
CA ILE A 167 -3.64 8.07 -10.00
C ILE A 167 -4.88 7.57 -10.76
N VAL A 168 -4.98 6.26 -11.02
CA VAL A 168 -6.17 5.68 -11.66
C VAL A 168 -7.41 5.79 -10.77
N LYS A 169 -7.27 5.68 -9.44
CA LYS A 169 -8.37 5.91 -8.50
C LYS A 169 -8.84 7.35 -8.53
N ASP A 170 -7.95 8.34 -8.56
CA ASP A 170 -8.35 9.74 -8.66
C ASP A 170 -9.13 10.01 -9.97
N MET A 171 -8.84 9.26 -11.05
CA MET A 171 -9.62 9.33 -12.31
C MET A 171 -11.02 8.71 -12.17
N GLU A 172 -11.16 7.66 -11.34
CA GLU A 172 -12.44 7.03 -11.01
C GLU A 172 -13.26 7.92 -10.07
N ASP A 173 -12.63 8.56 -9.08
CA ASP A 173 -13.28 9.32 -8.01
C ASP A 173 -13.43 10.83 -8.35
N GLN A 174 -13.15 11.23 -9.60
CA GLN A 174 -13.01 12.64 -10.02
C GLN A 174 -14.23 13.52 -9.71
N GLU A 175 -15.46 13.01 -9.87
CA GLU A 175 -16.67 13.78 -9.60
C GLU A 175 -16.83 14.09 -8.10
N GLY A 176 -16.66 13.08 -7.24
CA GLY A 176 -16.72 13.25 -5.79
C GLY A 176 -15.59 14.13 -5.27
N ASP A 177 -14.37 13.94 -5.78
CA ASP A 177 -13.20 14.76 -5.43
C ASP A 177 -13.44 16.26 -5.74
N LYS A 178 -14.13 16.58 -6.86
CA LYS A 178 -14.47 17.96 -7.21
C LYS A 178 -15.47 18.58 -6.24
N GLU A 179 -16.49 17.83 -5.82
CA GLU A 179 -17.47 18.31 -4.84
C GLU A 179 -16.83 18.60 -3.47
N GLU A 180 -15.77 17.87 -3.13
CA GLU A 180 -14.97 18.08 -1.91
C GLU A 180 -13.91 19.19 -2.05
N GLY A 181 -13.81 19.82 -3.22
CA GLY A 181 -12.82 20.88 -3.49
C GLY A 181 -11.38 20.37 -3.60
N ALA A 182 -11.19 19.08 -3.92
CA ALA A 182 -9.88 18.50 -4.12
C ALA A 182 -9.21 19.03 -5.41
N THR A 183 -7.89 18.97 -5.42
CA THR A 183 -7.02 19.39 -6.52
C THR A 183 -6.19 18.23 -7.03
N THR A 184 -6.78 17.04 -7.13
CA THR A 184 -6.09 15.83 -7.61
C THR A 184 -5.59 15.98 -9.05
N LEU A 185 -4.64 15.12 -9.46
CA LEU A 185 -4.02 15.19 -10.79
C LEU A 185 -5.04 15.24 -11.95
N PRO A 186 -6.08 14.38 -11.99
CA PRO A 186 -7.09 14.45 -13.06
C PRO A 186 -7.96 15.71 -13.01
N ILE A 187 -8.11 16.36 -11.86
CA ILE A 187 -8.84 17.63 -11.76
C ILE A 187 -8.01 18.78 -12.33
N VAL A 188 -6.72 18.85 -11.98
CA VAL A 188 -5.84 19.97 -12.37
C VAL A 188 -5.34 19.84 -13.81
N TYR A 189 -4.93 18.63 -14.22
CA TYR A 189 -4.26 18.38 -15.50
C TYR A 189 -5.07 17.49 -16.45
N GLY A 190 -6.25 17.03 -16.02
CA GLY A 190 -7.13 16.21 -16.84
C GLY A 190 -6.75 14.72 -16.90
N ASN A 191 -7.72 13.93 -17.38
CA ASN A 191 -7.59 12.47 -17.43
C ASN A 191 -6.52 12.00 -18.41
N ARG A 192 -6.22 12.78 -19.45
CA ARG A 192 -5.20 12.40 -20.44
C ARG A 192 -3.80 12.36 -19.82
N ILE A 193 -3.39 13.42 -19.12
CA ILE A 193 -2.08 13.48 -18.45
C ILE A 193 -2.01 12.43 -17.33
N SER A 194 -3.09 12.28 -16.57
CA SER A 194 -3.20 11.27 -15.51
C SER A 194 -3.01 9.85 -16.05
N SER A 195 -3.67 9.52 -17.17
CA SER A 195 -3.52 8.21 -17.83
C SER A 195 -2.10 7.95 -18.32
N LEU A 196 -1.41 8.97 -18.86
CA LEU A 196 -0.02 8.86 -19.32
C LEU A 196 0.92 8.57 -18.14
N LEU A 197 0.75 9.29 -17.04
CA LEU A 197 1.59 9.12 -15.86
C LEU A 197 1.35 7.75 -15.18
N ALA A 198 0.09 7.33 -15.04
CA ALA A 198 -0.25 6.00 -14.52
C ALA A 198 0.31 4.89 -15.42
N ALA A 199 0.18 5.01 -16.75
CA ALA A 199 0.75 4.08 -17.71
C ALA A 199 2.29 4.03 -17.62
N LEU A 200 2.95 5.18 -17.48
CA LEU A 200 4.39 5.26 -17.31
C LEU A 200 4.84 4.48 -16.07
N PHE A 201 4.20 4.66 -14.92
CA PHE A 201 4.52 3.92 -13.70
C PHE A 201 4.32 2.41 -13.87
N MET A 202 3.22 1.97 -14.50
CA MET A 202 2.98 0.55 -14.82
C MET A 202 4.05 -0.04 -15.73
N ILE A 203 4.47 0.70 -16.76
CA ILE A 203 5.50 0.26 -17.71
C ILE A 203 6.87 0.17 -17.03
N ILE A 204 7.27 1.21 -16.27
CA ILE A 204 8.55 1.21 -15.55
C ILE A 204 8.60 0.03 -14.58
N ALA A 205 7.53 -0.18 -13.79
CA ALA A 205 7.46 -1.30 -12.86
C ALA A 205 7.52 -2.66 -13.58
N SER A 206 6.87 -2.79 -14.74
CA SER A 206 6.90 -4.00 -15.56
C SER A 206 8.29 -4.29 -16.13
N VAL A 207 8.99 -3.28 -16.64
CA VAL A 207 10.33 -3.42 -17.25
C VAL A 207 11.41 -3.69 -16.19
N THR A 208 11.28 -3.09 -15.00
CA THR A 208 12.30 -3.21 -13.95
C THR A 208 12.12 -4.44 -13.07
N SER A 209 10.90 -4.96 -12.91
CA SER A 209 10.64 -6.13 -12.04
C SER A 209 11.42 -7.42 -12.35
N PRO A 210 11.79 -7.77 -13.60
CA PRO A 210 12.61 -8.95 -13.89
C PRO A 210 14.07 -8.82 -13.42
N ILE A 211 14.55 -7.60 -13.14
CA ILE A 211 15.94 -7.36 -12.71
C ILE A 211 16.27 -8.16 -11.44
N LEU A 212 15.29 -8.40 -10.57
CA LEU A 212 15.48 -9.18 -9.33
C LEU A 212 15.90 -10.63 -9.58
N TYR A 213 15.50 -11.23 -10.71
CA TYR A 213 16.01 -12.54 -11.13
C TYR A 213 17.48 -12.44 -11.55
N PHE A 214 17.83 -11.45 -12.38
CA PHE A 214 19.21 -11.26 -12.85
C PHE A 214 20.18 -10.85 -11.73
N MET A 215 19.67 -10.22 -10.67
CA MET A 215 20.41 -9.92 -9.44
C MET A 215 20.57 -11.14 -8.52
N GLY A 216 20.01 -12.29 -8.86
CA GLY A 216 20.07 -13.51 -8.06
C GLY A 216 19.19 -13.49 -6.80
N VAL A 217 18.25 -12.55 -6.68
CA VAL A 217 17.31 -12.48 -5.54
C VAL A 217 16.28 -13.60 -5.62
N PHE A 218 15.79 -13.90 -6.83
CA PHE A 218 14.76 -14.90 -7.06
C PHE A 218 15.22 -15.99 -8.01
N SER A 219 14.66 -17.19 -7.84
CA SER A 219 14.83 -18.33 -8.74
C SER A 219 14.07 -18.14 -10.07
N VAL A 220 14.32 -19.02 -11.04
CA VAL A 220 13.64 -18.99 -12.35
C VAL A 220 12.11 -19.12 -12.24
N PHE A 221 11.59 -19.73 -11.17
CA PHE A 221 10.14 -19.90 -10.93
C PHE A 221 9.41 -18.58 -10.66
N TYR A 222 10.14 -17.51 -10.33
CA TYR A 222 9.59 -16.15 -10.26
C TYR A 222 9.05 -15.67 -11.61
N LEU A 223 9.74 -15.98 -12.72
CA LEU A 223 9.49 -15.35 -14.01
C LEU A 223 8.12 -15.71 -14.62
N PRO A 224 7.63 -16.97 -14.60
CA PRO A 224 6.31 -17.29 -15.15
C PRO A 224 5.16 -16.61 -14.40
N VAL A 225 5.24 -16.53 -13.06
CA VAL A 225 4.21 -15.88 -12.24
C VAL A 225 4.27 -14.37 -12.41
N LEU A 226 5.47 -13.78 -12.43
CA LEU A 226 5.67 -12.38 -12.72
C LEU A 226 5.13 -12.00 -14.11
N PHE A 227 5.33 -12.85 -15.11
CA PHE A 227 4.86 -12.60 -16.47
C PHE A 227 3.34 -12.39 -16.51
N LEU A 228 2.57 -13.15 -15.74
CA LEU A 228 1.12 -12.95 -15.61
C LEU A 228 0.78 -11.56 -15.07
N ALA A 229 1.53 -11.09 -14.06
CA ALA A 229 1.35 -9.74 -13.51
C ALA A 229 1.72 -8.67 -14.55
N ILE A 230 2.86 -8.82 -15.24
CA ILE A 230 3.31 -7.91 -16.32
C ILE A 230 2.25 -7.79 -17.42
N VAL A 231 1.66 -8.90 -17.87
CA VAL A 231 0.59 -8.88 -18.88
C VAL A 231 -0.60 -8.05 -18.38
N ILE A 232 -1.01 -8.22 -17.12
CA ILE A 232 -2.09 -7.44 -16.52
C ILE A 232 -1.74 -5.94 -16.47
N PHE A 233 -0.52 -5.58 -16.08
CA PHE A 233 -0.10 -4.18 -15.98
C PHE A 233 0.03 -3.51 -17.36
N LEU A 234 0.63 -4.17 -18.33
CA LEU A 234 0.77 -3.64 -19.69
C LEU A 234 -0.58 -3.53 -20.40
N TYR A 235 -1.47 -4.52 -20.21
CA TYR A 235 -2.84 -4.43 -20.70
C TYR A 235 -3.60 -3.28 -20.04
N SER A 236 -3.45 -3.09 -18.73
CA SER A 236 -4.03 -1.98 -17.98
C SER A 236 -3.51 -0.62 -18.48
N ALA A 237 -2.20 -0.51 -18.74
CA ALA A 237 -1.58 0.67 -19.33
C ALA A 237 -2.12 0.98 -20.73
N MET A 238 -2.21 -0.02 -21.60
CA MET A 238 -2.81 0.18 -22.94
C MET A 238 -4.30 0.55 -22.85
N SER A 239 -5.04 -0.04 -21.90
CA SER A 239 -6.47 0.21 -21.73
C SER A 239 -6.73 1.62 -21.21
N ILE A 240 -6.00 2.10 -20.20
CA ILE A 240 -6.19 3.46 -19.65
C ILE A 240 -5.77 4.54 -20.67
N LEU A 241 -4.80 4.25 -21.55
CA LEU A 241 -4.37 5.16 -22.61
C LEU A 241 -5.38 5.27 -23.75
N LYS A 242 -6.25 4.26 -23.94
CA LYS A 242 -7.29 4.24 -24.96
C LYS A 242 -8.61 4.80 -24.46
N ASP A 243 -9.01 4.46 -23.24
CA ASP A 243 -10.28 4.85 -22.65
C ASP A 243 -10.07 5.36 -21.22
N GLN A 244 -10.36 6.64 -21.00
CA GLN A 244 -10.25 7.30 -19.70
C GLN A 244 -11.61 7.48 -18.99
N SER A 245 -12.62 6.70 -19.36
CA SER A 245 -13.91 6.70 -18.68
C SER A 245 -13.77 6.28 -17.21
N MET A 246 -14.68 6.77 -16.37
CA MET A 246 -14.79 6.39 -14.95
C MET A 246 -14.92 4.86 -14.80
N GLU A 247 -15.77 4.24 -15.62
CA GLU A 247 -15.99 2.79 -15.59
C GLU A 247 -14.70 2.00 -15.91
N ASN A 248 -13.96 2.42 -16.93
CA ASN A 248 -12.69 1.76 -17.28
C ASN A 248 -11.62 1.98 -16.21
N SER A 249 -11.55 3.19 -15.63
CA SER A 249 -10.63 3.52 -14.53
C SER A 249 -10.88 2.62 -13.31
N GLY A 250 -12.14 2.42 -12.92
CA GLY A 250 -12.49 1.50 -11.83
C GLY A 250 -12.17 0.03 -12.12
N LYS A 251 -12.34 -0.44 -13.36
CA LYS A 251 -11.89 -1.79 -13.78
C LYS A 251 -10.37 -1.92 -13.69
N ILE A 252 -9.64 -0.89 -14.12
CA ILE A 252 -8.17 -0.89 -14.15
C ILE A 252 -7.59 -0.83 -12.73
N SER A 253 -8.14 0.00 -11.83
CA SER A 253 -7.76 0.05 -10.42
C SER A 253 -7.84 -1.33 -9.74
N LYS A 254 -8.89 -2.11 -10.05
CA LYS A 254 -9.06 -3.50 -9.59
C LYS A 254 -8.04 -4.46 -10.22
N ARG A 255 -7.78 -4.32 -11.52
CA ARG A 255 -6.76 -5.13 -12.24
C ARG A 255 -5.35 -4.88 -11.73
N ILE A 256 -4.98 -3.62 -11.47
CA ILE A 256 -3.68 -3.29 -10.88
C ILE A 256 -3.55 -3.97 -9.51
N LYS A 257 -4.58 -3.89 -8.66
CA LYS A 257 -4.59 -4.58 -7.35
C LYS A 257 -4.41 -6.09 -7.49
N LEU A 258 -5.09 -6.72 -8.46
CA LEU A 258 -4.91 -8.14 -8.77
C LEU A 258 -3.48 -8.44 -9.23
N GLY A 259 -2.93 -7.64 -10.14
CA GLY A 259 -1.55 -7.77 -10.59
C GLY A 259 -0.56 -7.66 -9.43
N MET A 260 -0.74 -6.71 -8.51
CA MET A 260 0.11 -6.58 -7.30
C MET A 260 0.05 -7.84 -6.43
N ALA A 261 -1.13 -8.42 -6.24
CA ALA A 261 -1.28 -9.67 -5.50
C ALA A 261 -0.58 -10.85 -6.20
N ILE A 262 -0.66 -10.94 -7.54
CA ILE A 262 0.08 -11.94 -8.31
C ILE A 262 1.59 -11.72 -8.18
N THR A 263 2.06 -10.47 -8.18
CA THR A 263 3.48 -10.19 -7.94
C THR A 263 3.94 -10.63 -6.54
N PHE A 264 3.11 -10.47 -5.51
CA PHE A 264 3.40 -11.00 -4.18
C PHE A 264 3.53 -12.53 -4.17
N VAL A 265 2.67 -13.22 -4.91
CA VAL A 265 2.80 -14.68 -5.12
C VAL A 265 4.09 -15.00 -5.88
N ALA A 266 4.46 -14.20 -6.88
CA ALA A 266 5.72 -14.37 -7.61
C ALA A 266 6.93 -14.24 -6.67
N PHE A 267 6.95 -13.26 -5.77
CA PHE A 267 8.00 -13.10 -4.77
C PHE A 267 8.11 -14.31 -3.83
N ALA A 268 6.98 -14.86 -3.39
CA ALA A 268 6.96 -16.06 -2.56
C ALA A 268 7.51 -17.27 -3.34
N VAL A 269 6.93 -17.60 -4.50
CA VAL A 269 7.31 -18.75 -5.34
C VAL A 269 8.78 -18.65 -5.81
N GLY A 270 9.23 -17.44 -6.11
CA GLY A 270 10.60 -17.15 -6.50
C GLY A 270 11.62 -17.29 -5.37
N SER A 271 11.18 -17.36 -4.11
CA SER A 271 12.08 -17.35 -2.95
C SER A 271 13.03 -18.56 -2.95
N PRO A 272 14.35 -18.33 -2.80
CA PRO A 272 15.32 -19.40 -2.61
C PRO A 272 15.01 -20.31 -1.41
N PHE A 273 14.46 -19.74 -0.33
CA PHE A 273 14.13 -20.50 0.88
C PHE A 273 13.04 -21.55 0.63
N LEU A 274 11.94 -21.20 -0.05
CA LEU A 274 10.88 -22.18 -0.33
C LEU A 274 11.39 -23.32 -1.20
N TRP A 275 12.27 -23.03 -2.16
CA TRP A 275 12.87 -24.07 -2.98
C TRP A 275 13.81 -24.98 -2.18
N SER A 276 14.56 -24.43 -1.22
CA SER A 276 15.40 -25.22 -0.32
C SER A 276 14.62 -26.22 0.55
N LEU A 277 13.32 -25.99 0.78
CA LEU A 277 12.44 -26.92 1.49
C LEU A 277 11.90 -28.05 0.61
N LEU A 278 11.77 -27.81 -0.70
CA LEU A 278 11.21 -28.78 -1.66
C LEU A 278 12.26 -29.77 -2.21
N VAL A 279 13.55 -29.42 -2.11
CA VAL A 279 14.68 -30.23 -2.61
C VAL A 279 15.29 -31.09 -1.49
N LYS A 280 14.66 -31.17 -0.31
CA LYS A 280 14.99 -32.12 0.76
C LYS A 280 14.19 -33.42 0.59
#